data_AF-R6GUI8-F1
#
_entry.id   AF-R6GUI8-F1
#
_cell.length_a   1.000
_cell.length_b   1.000
_cell.length_c   1.000
_cell.angle_alpha   90.00
_cell.angle_beta   90.00
_cell.angle_gamma   90.00
#
_symmetry.space_group_name_H-M   'P 1'
#
loop_
_entity.id
_entity.type
_entity.pdbx_description
1 polymer ?
#
loop_
_entity_poly.entity_id
_entity_poly.type
_entity_poly.pdbx_seq_one_letter_code
_entity_poly.pdbx_strand_id
1 'polypeptide(L)'
;MIKKLKNFYKNNRIYSILMIISLFCLILMVSGVVIYFVNQTISSPYGNRLDGIKNHNIDSSIEDLKKYYKDSKGVTNSNVRVQGRIIYIDVEMEKTTSNEAIQNLAVGCLEKIPDTEKTYYDIQFIFKREGLTPYLGSKSASKTVISWANYSVDTTTSTTTKKK
;
A
#
# COMPACT_ATOMS: atom_id res chain seq x y z
N MET A 1 -19.29 34.06 48.65
CA MET A 1 -19.35 32.74 47.99
C MET A 1 -18.41 31.72 48.67
N ILE A 2 -17.12 32.05 48.83
CA ILE A 2 -16.10 31.21 49.50
C ILE A 2 -16.44 30.82 50.95
N LYS A 3 -17.00 31.73 51.77
CA LYS A 3 -17.41 31.42 53.15
C LYS A 3 -18.53 30.35 53.22
N LYS A 4 -19.47 30.36 52.27
CA LYS A 4 -20.55 29.36 52.18
C LYS A 4 -20.01 27.99 51.76
N LEU A 5 -19.08 27.96 50.81
CA LEU A 5 -18.41 26.75 50.34
C LEU A 5 -17.55 26.10 51.44
N LYS A 6 -16.86 26.92 52.24
CA LYS A 6 -16.05 26.47 53.39
C LYS A 6 -16.90 25.84 54.50
N ASN A 7 -18.09 26.40 54.78
CA ASN A 7 -19.04 25.81 55.73
C ASN A 7 -19.66 24.50 55.22
N PHE A 8 -19.96 24.41 53.92
CA PHE A 8 -20.47 23.19 53.29
C PHE A 8 -19.45 22.05 53.35
N TYR A 9 -18.18 22.32 53.05
CA TYR A 9 -17.09 21.36 53.17
C TYR A 9 -16.90 20.85 54.61
N LYS A 10 -17.04 21.73 55.62
CA LYS A 10 -16.88 21.35 57.03
C LYS A 10 -18.01 20.43 57.51
N ASN A 11 -19.23 20.63 57.02
CA ASN A 11 -20.41 19.84 57.42
C ASN A 11 -20.53 18.51 56.66
N ASN A 12 -20.09 18.48 55.39
CA ASN A 12 -20.20 17.33 54.50
C ASN A 12 -18.84 16.90 53.96
N ARG A 13 -17.83 16.82 54.85
CA ARG A 13 -16.41 16.65 54.50
C ARG A 13 -16.15 15.39 53.67
N ILE A 14 -16.77 14.26 54.05
CA ILE A 14 -16.61 12.98 53.36
C ILE A 14 -17.18 13.04 51.93
N TYR A 15 -18.42 13.52 51.78
CA TYR A 15 -19.05 13.67 50.47
C TYR A 15 -18.32 14.66 49.56
N SER A 16 -17.78 15.75 50.13
CA SER A 16 -17.01 16.74 49.37
C SER A 16 -15.69 16.17 48.85
N ILE A 17 -14.99 15.36 49.65
CA ILE A 17 -13.77 14.65 49.22
C ILE A 17 -14.11 13.63 48.13
N LEU A 18 -15.18 12.86 48.31
CA LEU A 18 -15.60 11.85 47.35
C LEU A 18 -16.01 12.47 46.00
N MET A 19 -16.66 13.64 46.01
CA MET A 19 -16.97 14.41 44.80
C MET A 19 -15.72 14.85 44.04
N ILE A 20 -14.69 15.33 44.75
CA ILE A 20 -13.42 15.75 44.13
C ILE A 20 -12.70 14.55 43.51
N ILE A 21 -12.65 13.42 44.21
CA ILE A 21 -12.04 12.19 43.70
C ILE A 21 -12.79 11.69 42.45
N SER A 22 -14.13 11.66 42.51
CA SER A 22 -14.95 11.27 41.37
C SER A 22 -14.74 12.18 40.16
N LEU A 23 -14.64 13.50 40.38
CA LEU A 23 -14.39 14.46 39.32
C LEU A 23 -12.99 14.27 38.71
N PHE A 24 -11.99 13.98 39.54
CA PHE A 24 -10.64 13.68 39.07
C PHE A 24 -10.61 12.41 38.22
N CYS A 25 -11.28 11.34 38.64
CA CYS A 25 -11.41 10.12 37.83
C CYS A 25 -12.13 10.38 36.50
N LEU A 26 -13.18 11.20 36.50
CA LEU A 26 -13.89 11.58 35.27
C LEU A 26 -12.95 12.33 34.30
N ILE A 27 -12.15 13.27 34.80
CA ILE A 27 -11.18 14.01 33.99
C ILE A 27 -10.16 13.06 33.37
N LEU A 28 -9.66 12.07 34.12
CA LEU A 28 -8.73 11.06 33.60
C LEU A 28 -9.37 10.17 32.52
N MET A 29 -10.63 9.78 32.69
CA MET A 29 -11.34 9.00 31.67
C MET A 29 -11.54 9.83 30.39
N VAL A 30 -11.97 11.08 30.51
CA VAL A 30 -12.18 11.99 29.38
C VAL A 30 -10.87 12.27 28.65
N SER A 31 -9.77 12.52 29.38
CA SER A 31 -8.47 12.75 28.76
C SER A 31 -7.95 11.51 28.02
N GLY A 32 -8.16 10.31 28.58
CA GLY A 32 -7.89 9.05 27.90
C GLY A 32 -8.68 8.92 26.60
N VAL A 33 -9.98 9.20 26.61
CA VAL A 33 -10.81 9.16 25.40
C VAL A 33 -10.31 10.14 24.35
N VAL A 34 -9.95 11.37 24.72
CA VAL A 34 -9.44 12.37 23.77
C VAL A 34 -8.10 11.93 23.17
N ILE A 35 -7.15 11.48 23.99
CA ILE A 35 -5.81 11.07 23.53
C ILE A 35 -5.89 9.85 22.61
N TYR A 36 -6.70 8.86 22.97
CA TYR A 36 -6.74 7.60 22.22
C TYR A 36 -7.73 7.62 21.06
N PHE A 37 -8.89 8.26 21.16
CA PHE A 37 -9.90 8.21 20.10
C PHE A 37 -9.86 9.43 19.17
N VAL A 38 -9.67 10.64 19.71
CA VAL A 38 -9.69 11.86 18.88
C VAL A 38 -8.40 11.98 18.07
N ASN A 39 -7.22 11.72 18.65
CA ASN A 39 -5.96 11.77 17.89
C ASN A 39 -5.86 10.69 16.81
N GLN A 40 -6.51 9.53 17.00
CA GLN A 40 -6.58 8.51 15.94
C GLN A 40 -7.50 8.93 14.80
N THR A 41 -8.52 9.76 15.06
CA THR A 41 -9.47 10.23 14.05
C THR A 41 -8.90 11.35 13.16
N ILE A 42 -7.86 12.06 13.61
CA ILE A 42 -7.20 13.13 12.84
C ILE A 42 -6.16 12.55 11.86
N SER A 43 -5.76 11.28 12.03
CA SER A 43 -4.79 10.65 11.15
C SER A 43 -5.40 10.37 9.77
N SER A 44 -4.63 10.57 8.71
CA SER A 44 -5.09 10.33 7.33
C SER A 44 -5.60 8.88 7.17
N PRO A 45 -6.45 8.57 6.18
CA PRO A 45 -6.84 7.18 5.87
C PRO A 45 -5.64 6.24 5.64
N TYR A 46 -4.47 6.83 5.34
CA TYR A 46 -3.22 6.13 5.10
C TYR A 46 -2.27 6.14 6.32
N GLY A 47 -2.65 6.75 7.45
CA GLY A 47 -1.77 6.95 8.60
C GLY A 47 -0.46 7.62 8.20
N ASN A 48 0.66 7.10 8.73
CA ASN A 48 2.03 7.52 8.40
C ASN A 48 2.59 6.82 7.15
N ARG A 49 1.76 6.06 6.41
CA ARG A 49 2.27 5.27 5.28
C ARG A 49 2.84 6.19 4.20
N LEU A 50 2.25 7.36 3.98
CA LEU A 50 2.66 8.32 2.94
C LEU A 50 3.74 9.31 3.41
N ASP A 51 4.33 9.09 4.59
CA ASP A 51 5.41 9.95 5.08
C ASP A 51 6.57 9.94 4.09
N GLY A 52 7.08 11.13 3.76
CA GLY A 52 8.18 11.30 2.81
C GLY A 52 7.80 11.27 1.33
N ILE A 53 6.53 11.12 0.94
CA ILE A 53 6.14 11.01 -0.48
C ILE A 53 6.56 12.20 -1.34
N LYS A 54 6.64 13.41 -0.74
CA LYS A 54 7.12 14.63 -1.42
C LYS A 54 8.60 14.58 -1.80
N ASN A 55 9.40 13.76 -1.10
CA ASN A 55 10.83 13.59 -1.37
C ASN A 55 11.09 12.46 -2.40
N HIS A 56 10.05 11.74 -2.79
CA HIS A 56 10.09 10.53 -3.60
C HIS A 56 9.23 10.72 -4.86
N ASN A 57 9.63 11.69 -5.69
CA ASN A 57 8.95 11.99 -6.94
C ASN A 57 9.31 10.94 -8.01
N ILE A 58 8.28 10.31 -8.58
CA ILE A 58 8.39 9.23 -9.56
C ILE A 58 7.90 9.64 -10.97
N ASP A 59 7.46 10.88 -11.16
CA ASP A 59 6.82 11.34 -12.40
C ASP A 59 7.68 11.11 -13.64
N SER A 60 8.98 11.42 -13.57
CA SER A 60 9.93 11.17 -14.66
C SER A 60 10.08 9.67 -14.96
N SER A 61 10.18 8.84 -13.92
CA SER A 61 10.25 7.39 -14.09
C SER A 61 8.95 6.82 -14.68
N ILE A 62 7.78 7.40 -14.44
CA ILE A 62 6.53 6.96 -15.07
C ILE A 62 6.60 7.12 -16.60
N GLU A 63 7.14 8.24 -17.08
CA GLU A 63 7.30 8.46 -18.52
C GLU A 63 8.30 7.47 -19.15
N ASP A 64 9.43 7.24 -18.47
CA ASP A 64 10.42 6.25 -18.89
C ASP A 64 9.85 4.82 -18.91
N LEU A 65 9.01 4.48 -17.93
CA LEU A 65 8.32 3.19 -17.88
C LEU A 65 7.32 3.03 -19.03
N LYS A 66 6.50 4.06 -19.30
CA LYS A 66 5.56 4.04 -20.43
C LYS A 66 6.31 3.86 -21.76
N LYS A 67 7.44 4.53 -21.93
CA LYS A 67 8.29 4.38 -23.11
C LYS A 67 8.90 2.97 -23.18
N TYR A 68 9.44 2.47 -22.08
CA TYR A 68 10.01 1.13 -21.99
C TYR A 68 9.01 0.06 -22.44
N TYR A 69 7.78 0.08 -21.94
CA TYR A 69 6.76 -0.87 -22.34
C TYR A 69 6.30 -0.69 -23.78
N LYS A 70 6.18 0.54 -24.28
CA LYS A 70 5.83 0.82 -25.68
C LYS A 70 6.85 0.26 -26.67
N ASP A 71 8.14 0.35 -26.32
CA ASP A 71 9.24 -0.10 -27.18
C ASP A 71 9.55 -1.61 -27.00
N SER A 72 8.90 -2.26 -26.05
CA SER A 72 9.15 -3.66 -25.71
C SER A 72 8.39 -4.62 -26.61
N LYS A 73 9.10 -5.63 -27.12
CA LYS A 73 8.52 -6.67 -27.98
C LYS A 73 7.44 -7.46 -27.25
N GLY A 74 6.32 -7.70 -27.94
CA GLY A 74 5.21 -8.48 -27.41
C GLY A 74 4.26 -7.69 -26.50
N VAL A 75 4.49 -6.38 -26.29
CA VAL A 75 3.56 -5.49 -25.59
C VAL A 75 2.58 -4.88 -26.61
N THR A 76 1.29 -5.06 -26.36
CA THR A 76 0.23 -4.45 -27.17
C THR A 76 -0.25 -3.14 -26.56
N ASN A 77 -0.33 -3.08 -25.22
CA ASN A 77 -0.77 -1.90 -24.49
C ASN A 77 -0.15 -1.87 -23.09
N SER A 78 0.01 -0.70 -22.50
CA SER A 78 0.49 -0.56 -21.12
C SER A 78 -0.13 0.64 -20.42
N ASN A 79 -0.36 0.49 -19.12
CA ASN A 79 -0.84 1.54 -18.25
C ASN A 79 -0.06 1.52 -16.94
N VAL A 80 0.50 2.68 -16.58
CA VAL A 80 1.25 2.87 -15.34
C VAL A 80 0.51 3.92 -14.53
N ARG A 81 0.08 3.57 -13.32
CA ARG A 81 -0.58 4.48 -12.38
C ARG A 81 0.08 4.39 -11.01
N VAL A 82 0.14 5.51 -10.31
CA VAL A 82 0.64 5.58 -8.93
C VAL A 82 -0.51 5.95 -8.02
N GLN A 83 -0.69 5.17 -6.95
CA GLN A 83 -1.69 5.45 -5.92
C GLN A 83 -1.07 5.24 -4.54
N GLY A 84 -0.90 6.34 -3.82
CA GLY A 84 -0.16 6.34 -2.55
C GLY A 84 1.28 5.90 -2.77
N ARG A 85 1.70 4.81 -2.11
CA ARG A 85 3.05 4.21 -2.23
C ARG A 85 3.09 2.97 -3.12
N ILE A 86 2.11 2.82 -4.00
CA ILE A 86 2.03 1.66 -4.90
C ILE A 86 2.06 2.14 -6.34
N ILE A 87 2.98 1.58 -7.12
CA ILE A 87 3.06 1.72 -8.57
C ILE A 87 2.36 0.50 -9.17
N TYR A 88 1.25 0.72 -9.86
CA TYR A 88 0.54 -0.32 -10.60
C TYR A 88 0.95 -0.26 -12.06
N ILE A 89 1.33 -1.42 -12.58
CA ILE A 89 1.78 -1.61 -13.94
C ILE A 89 0.90 -2.69 -14.56
N ASP A 90 -0.06 -2.24 -15.38
CA ASP A 90 -0.96 -3.10 -16.12
C ASP A 90 -0.47 -3.17 -17.58
N VAL A 91 -0.16 -4.37 -18.08
CA VAL A 91 0.39 -4.55 -19.43
C VAL A 91 -0.40 -5.63 -20.16
N GLU A 92 -0.82 -5.31 -21.38
CA GLU A 92 -1.43 -6.26 -22.31
C GLU A 92 -0.34 -6.78 -23.25
N MET A 93 -0.19 -8.09 -23.29
CA MET A 93 0.84 -8.80 -24.01
C MET A 93 0.22 -9.63 -25.14
N GLU A 94 1.00 -9.86 -26.20
CA GLU A 94 0.67 -10.84 -27.23
C GLU A 94 0.50 -12.23 -26.61
N LYS A 95 -0.49 -12.98 -27.10
CA LYS A 95 -0.86 -14.31 -26.58
C LYS A 95 0.30 -15.31 -26.56
N THR A 96 1.20 -15.20 -27.53
CA THR A 96 2.37 -16.09 -27.71
C THR A 96 3.54 -15.76 -26.79
N THR A 97 3.51 -14.63 -26.07
CA THR A 97 4.58 -14.24 -25.15
C THR A 97 4.72 -15.24 -24.01
N SER A 98 5.94 -15.73 -23.74
CA SER A 98 6.20 -16.70 -22.66
C SER A 98 6.19 -16.03 -21.27
N ASN A 99 5.97 -16.83 -20.23
CA ASN A 99 6.05 -16.34 -18.84
C ASN A 99 7.46 -15.82 -18.51
N GLU A 100 8.52 -16.47 -19.00
CA GLU A 100 9.90 -16.02 -18.83
C GLU A 100 10.16 -14.64 -19.46
N ALA A 101 9.64 -14.41 -20.68
CA ALA A 101 9.75 -13.10 -21.33
C ALA A 101 9.04 -12.00 -20.51
N ILE A 102 7.87 -12.32 -19.94
CA ILE A 102 7.15 -11.41 -19.05
C ILE A 102 7.95 -11.12 -17.76
N GLN A 103 8.57 -12.14 -17.16
CA GLN A 103 9.38 -11.95 -15.97
C GLN A 103 10.61 -11.06 -16.25
N ASN A 104 11.29 -11.30 -17.37
CA ASN A 104 12.44 -10.49 -17.80
C ASN A 104 12.03 -9.03 -18.07
N LEU A 105 10.85 -8.81 -18.65
CA LEU A 105 10.29 -7.48 -18.87
C LEU A 105 10.01 -6.76 -17.54
N ALA A 106 9.48 -7.48 -16.54
CA ALA A 106 9.25 -6.91 -15.22
C ALA A 106 10.56 -6.58 -14.48
N VAL A 107 11.63 -7.37 -14.67
CA VAL A 107 12.96 -7.07 -14.13
C VAL A 107 13.55 -5.83 -14.80
N GLY A 108 13.51 -5.73 -16.13
CA GLY A 108 14.03 -4.57 -16.87
C GLY A 108 13.29 -3.27 -16.54
N CYS A 109 12.00 -3.35 -16.20
CA CYS A 109 11.24 -2.23 -15.66
C CYS A 109 11.85 -1.66 -14.37
N LEU A 110 12.35 -2.52 -13.47
CA LEU A 110 12.96 -2.06 -12.21
C LEU A 110 14.25 -1.25 -12.45
N GLU A 111 14.94 -1.48 -13.56
CA GLU A 111 16.14 -0.70 -13.92
C GLU A 111 15.80 0.74 -14.32
N LYS A 112 14.54 1.02 -14.68
CA LYS A 112 14.07 2.37 -15.03
C LYS A 112 13.66 3.20 -13.81
N ILE A 113 13.64 2.59 -12.64
CA ILE A 113 13.26 3.23 -11.39
C ILE A 113 14.52 3.41 -10.53
N PRO A 114 14.82 4.63 -10.05
CA PRO A 114 15.95 4.87 -9.15
C PRO A 114 15.87 4.02 -7.87
N ASP A 115 17.01 3.67 -7.28
CA ASP A 115 17.06 2.82 -6.08
C ASP A 115 16.34 3.43 -4.87
N THR A 116 16.41 4.76 -4.72
CA THR A 116 15.69 5.51 -3.67
C THR A 116 14.18 5.30 -3.79
N GLU A 117 13.66 5.30 -5.01
CA GLU A 117 12.24 5.14 -5.27
C GLU A 117 11.82 3.67 -5.22
N LYS A 118 12.68 2.75 -5.68
CA LYS A 118 12.43 1.31 -5.54
C LYS A 118 12.29 0.88 -4.09
N THR A 119 13.02 1.48 -3.17
CA THR A 119 12.96 1.17 -1.73
C THR A 119 11.84 1.90 -1.00
N TYR A 120 11.22 2.89 -1.65
CA TYR A 120 10.08 3.62 -1.10
C TYR A 120 8.72 3.07 -1.57
N TYR A 121 8.61 2.73 -2.85
CA TYR A 121 7.37 2.26 -3.47
C TYR A 121 7.27 0.72 -3.52
N ASP A 122 6.07 0.20 -3.26
CA ASP A 122 5.69 -1.15 -3.68
C ASP A 122 5.30 -1.11 -5.18
N ILE A 123 5.61 -2.17 -5.91
CA ILE A 123 5.32 -2.28 -7.35
C ILE A 123 4.46 -3.52 -7.57
N GLN A 124 3.34 -3.35 -8.26
CA GLN A 124 2.44 -4.42 -8.62
C GLN A 124 2.31 -4.52 -10.14
N PHE A 125 2.46 -5.74 -10.64
CA PHE A 125 2.42 -6.05 -12.06
C PHE A 125 1.20 -6.93 -12.37
N ILE A 126 0.48 -6.56 -13.42
CA ILE A 126 -0.61 -7.35 -13.99
C ILE A 126 -0.35 -7.50 -15.49
N PHE A 127 0.05 -8.68 -15.91
CA PHE A 127 0.24 -9.00 -17.33
C PHE A 127 -0.96 -9.78 -17.85
N LYS A 128 -1.66 -9.23 -18.85
CA LYS A 128 -2.81 -9.87 -19.49
C LYS A 128 -2.42 -10.40 -20.85
N ARG A 129 -2.85 -11.61 -21.17
CA ARG A 129 -2.78 -12.20 -22.52
C ARG A 129 -4.17 -12.67 -22.90
N GLU A 130 -4.53 -12.50 -24.15
CA GLU A 130 -5.87 -12.85 -24.63
C GLU A 130 -6.19 -14.34 -24.37
N GLY A 131 -7.30 -14.59 -23.67
CA GLY A 131 -7.78 -15.93 -23.36
C GLY A 131 -6.99 -16.68 -22.28
N LEU A 132 -6.09 -16.00 -21.55
CA LEU A 132 -5.32 -16.58 -20.45
C LEU A 132 -5.57 -15.83 -19.14
N THR A 133 -5.40 -16.53 -18.02
CA THR A 133 -5.42 -15.91 -16.69
C THR A 133 -4.30 -14.86 -16.59
N PRO A 134 -4.58 -13.67 -16.03
CA PRO A 134 -3.56 -12.65 -15.82
C PRO A 134 -2.38 -13.20 -15.01
N TYR A 135 -1.16 -12.91 -15.47
CA TYR A 135 0.05 -13.27 -14.77
C TYR A 135 0.44 -12.12 -13.83
N LEU A 136 0.40 -12.40 -12.53
CA LEU A 136 0.55 -11.36 -11.49
C LEU A 136 1.92 -11.45 -10.83
N GLY A 137 2.55 -10.29 -10.65
CA GLY A 137 3.81 -10.14 -9.94
C GLY A 137 3.74 -8.98 -8.95
N SER A 138 4.55 -9.02 -7.90
CA SER A 138 4.69 -7.89 -6.99
C SER A 138 6.10 -7.81 -6.41
N LYS A 139 6.58 -6.59 -6.21
CA LYS A 139 7.83 -6.29 -5.54
C LYS A 139 7.52 -5.34 -4.40
N SER A 140 7.76 -5.76 -3.17
CA SER A 140 7.62 -4.85 -2.03
C SER A 140 8.81 -3.91 -1.94
N ALA A 141 8.59 -2.70 -1.45
CA ALA A 141 9.61 -1.71 -1.10
C ALA A 141 10.80 -2.32 -0.32
N SER A 142 10.50 -3.24 0.61
CA SER A 142 11.49 -3.91 1.48
C SER A 142 12.22 -5.10 0.85
N LYS A 143 11.86 -5.51 -0.37
CA LYS A 143 12.45 -6.67 -1.06
C LYS A 143 13.13 -6.24 -2.36
N THR A 144 14.10 -7.03 -2.81
CA THR A 144 14.78 -6.83 -4.09
C THR A 144 14.20 -7.72 -5.20
N VAL A 145 13.58 -8.84 -4.83
CA VAL A 145 13.06 -9.85 -5.75
C VAL A 145 11.57 -9.67 -5.98
N ILE A 146 11.14 -9.87 -7.23
CA ILE A 146 9.72 -9.91 -7.61
C ILE A 146 9.15 -11.26 -7.18
N SER A 147 8.07 -11.23 -6.41
CA SER A 147 7.26 -12.39 -6.07
C SER A 147 6.18 -12.58 -7.11
N TRP A 148 6.07 -13.79 -7.65
CA TRP A 148 5.07 -14.13 -8.66
C TRP A 148 3.96 -14.95 -8.04
N ALA A 149 2.71 -14.67 -8.42
CA ALA A 149 1.62 -15.55 -8.10
C ALA A 149 1.77 -16.82 -8.96
N ASN A 150 1.78 -17.98 -8.30
CA ASN A 150 1.89 -19.27 -8.97
C ASN A 150 0.61 -19.55 -9.77
N TYR A 151 0.60 -19.15 -11.04
CA TYR A 151 -0.36 -19.62 -12.02
C TYR A 151 0.28 -20.75 -12.81
N SER A 152 0.03 -21.98 -12.37
CA SER A 152 0.36 -23.18 -13.15
C SER A 152 -0.46 -23.19 -14.44
N VAL A 153 0.05 -22.62 -15.52
CA VAL A 153 -0.38 -22.95 -16.89
C VAL A 153 0.84 -22.93 -17.79
N ASP A 154 1.66 -23.98 -17.69
CA ASP A 154 2.59 -24.33 -18.76
C ASP A 154 1.75 -24.72 -19.97
N THR A 155 1.77 -23.88 -21.00
CA THR A 155 1.17 -24.22 -22.29
C THR A 155 2.14 -25.13 -23.04
N THR A 156 2.32 -26.36 -22.58
CA THR A 156 2.94 -27.41 -23.39
C THR A 156 1.90 -27.90 -24.39
N THR A 157 1.93 -27.26 -25.55
CA THR A 157 1.75 -27.87 -26.88
C THR A 157 0.74 -29.01 -26.97
N SER A 158 -0.45 -28.70 -27.48
CA SER A 158 -1.37 -29.67 -28.07
C SER A 158 -0.71 -30.33 -29.30
N THR A 159 0.10 -31.36 -29.08
CA THR A 159 0.45 -32.35 -30.10
C THR A 159 0.07 -33.73 -29.57
N THR A 160 -1.22 -34.01 -29.49
CA THR A 160 -1.71 -35.39 -29.49
C THR A 160 -1.40 -36.00 -30.85
N THR A 161 -0.21 -36.57 -30.91
CA THR A 161 0.19 -37.52 -31.95
C THR A 161 -0.78 -38.68 -31.88
N LYS A 162 -1.63 -38.82 -32.90
CA LYS A 162 -2.31 -40.09 -33.21
C LYS A 162 -1.26 -41.18 -33.20
N LYS A 163 -1.42 -42.19 -32.34
CA LYS A 163 -0.63 -43.42 -32.45
C LYS A 163 -1.52 -44.64 -32.20
N LYS A 164 -1.74 -45.34 -33.33
CA LYS A 164 -2.13 -46.74 -33.58
C LYS A 164 -3.39 -47.27 -32.92
#